data_AF-A0A2D4JM50-F1
#
_entry.id   AF-A0A2D4JM50-F1
#
_cell.length_a   1.000
_cell.length_b   1.000
_cell.length_c   1.000
_cell.angle_alpha   90.00
_cell.angle_beta   90.00
_cell.angle_gamma   90.00
#
_symmetry.space_group_name_H-M   'P 1'
#
loop_
_entity.id
_entity.type
_entity.pdbx_description
1 polymer ?
#
loop_
_entity_poly.entity_id
_entity_poly.type
_entity_poly.pdbx_seq_one_letter_code
_entity_poly.pdbx_strand_id
1 'polypeptide(L)'
;PGSFQIGRKDRLWRNVSKMQVRFGRKEFNFLPQSFILPQDIKLLRKAWEDCGGRQKWIVKPPASARGIGIQVIHKWSQLPKRRPLLVQRYIHKPYLIGGSKFDLRIYVYVTCYDPLR
;
A
#
# COMPACT_ATOMS: atom_id res chain seq x y z
N PRO A 1 -22.06 -7.03 2.11
CA PRO A 1 -21.21 -7.93 2.94
C PRO A 1 -19.86 -8.22 2.24
N GLY A 2 -18.72 -8.12 2.93
CA GLY A 2 -17.41 -8.43 2.31
C GLY A 2 -16.58 -7.24 1.80
N SER A 3 -17.10 -6.01 1.89
CA SER A 3 -16.40 -4.77 1.44
C SER A 3 -15.04 -4.55 2.12
N PHE A 4 -14.81 -5.17 3.28
CA PHE A 4 -13.51 -5.17 3.96
C PHE A 4 -12.37 -5.77 3.14
N GLN A 5 -12.65 -6.59 2.11
CA GLN A 5 -11.64 -7.15 1.20
C GLN A 5 -10.95 -6.06 0.36
N ILE A 6 -11.65 -4.95 0.12
CA ILE A 6 -11.14 -3.78 -0.60
C ILE A 6 -10.85 -2.63 0.39
N GLY A 7 -11.71 -2.44 1.39
CA GLY A 7 -11.62 -1.33 2.33
C GLY A 7 -10.43 -1.41 3.30
N ARG A 8 -9.97 -2.62 3.66
CA ARG A 8 -8.79 -2.76 4.52
C ARG A 8 -7.52 -2.86 3.69
N LYS A 9 -6.50 -2.07 4.05
CA LYS A 9 -5.23 -1.96 3.30
C LYS A 9 -4.48 -3.29 3.17
N ASP A 10 -4.49 -4.09 4.23
CA ASP A 10 -3.86 -5.42 4.28
C ASP A 10 -4.53 -6.41 3.32
N ARG A 11 -5.87 -6.44 3.31
CA ARG A 11 -6.65 -7.32 2.43
C ARG A 11 -6.58 -6.86 0.98
N LEU A 12 -6.65 -5.55 0.73
CA LEU A 12 -6.49 -4.97 -0.60
C LEU A 12 -5.16 -5.41 -1.24
N TRP A 13 -4.05 -5.23 -0.52
CA TRP A 13 -2.74 -5.65 -1.02
C TRP A 13 -2.66 -7.15 -1.27
N ARG A 14 -3.18 -7.98 -0.35
CA ARG A 14 -3.18 -9.43 -0.51
C ARG A 14 -3.97 -9.87 -1.75
N ASN A 15 -5.11 -9.24 -2.03
CA ASN A 15 -5.92 -9.55 -3.20
C ASN A 15 -5.22 -9.11 -4.49
N VAL A 16 -4.65 -7.91 -4.52
CA VAL A 16 -3.91 -7.40 -5.68
C VAL A 16 -2.67 -8.25 -5.95
N SER A 17 -1.92 -8.63 -4.91
CA SER A 17 -0.74 -9.50 -5.05
C SER A 17 -1.12 -10.87 -5.65
N LYS A 18 -2.24 -11.46 -5.23
CA LYS A 18 -2.77 -12.69 -5.85
C LYS A 18 -3.11 -12.48 -7.32
N MET A 19 -3.74 -11.36 -7.67
CA MET A 19 -4.08 -11.05 -9.07
C MET A 19 -2.84 -10.78 -9.92
N GLN A 20 -1.80 -10.13 -9.39
CA GLN A 20 -0.51 -9.94 -10.06
C GLN A 20 0.17 -11.28 -10.41
N VAL A 21 0.06 -12.29 -9.55
CA VAL A 21 0.60 -13.63 -9.83
C VAL A 21 -0.21 -14.34 -10.91
N ARG A 22 -1.54 -14.19 -10.89
CA ARG A 22 -2.45 -14.92 -11.80
C ARG A 22 -2.51 -14.33 -13.21
N PHE A 23 -2.58 -13.00 -13.31
CA PHE A 23 -2.80 -12.27 -14.58
C PHE A 23 -1.55 -11.52 -15.05
N GLY A 24 -0.46 -11.59 -14.28
CA GLY A 24 0.80 -10.93 -14.58
C GLY A 24 0.90 -9.52 -13.98
N ARG A 25 2.14 -9.06 -13.85
CA ARG A 25 2.44 -7.75 -13.25
C ARG A 25 2.02 -6.58 -14.12
N LYS A 26 1.95 -6.74 -15.46
CA LYS A 26 1.64 -5.65 -16.39
C LYS A 26 0.24 -5.05 -16.12
N GLU A 27 -0.76 -5.90 -15.96
CA GLU A 27 -2.16 -5.48 -15.73
C GLU A 27 -2.40 -4.92 -14.31
N PHE A 28 -1.63 -5.39 -13.32
CA PHE A 28 -1.83 -5.06 -11.90
C PHE A 28 -0.70 -4.20 -11.31
N ASN A 29 0.05 -3.44 -12.11
CA ASN A 29 1.16 -2.58 -11.65
C ASN A 29 0.73 -1.19 -11.13
N PHE A 30 -0.56 -0.94 -11.00
CA PHE A 30 -1.07 0.39 -10.61
C PHE A 30 -0.94 0.68 -9.10
N LEU A 31 -0.65 -0.33 -8.26
CA LEU A 31 -0.39 -0.16 -6.84
C LEU A 31 1.10 -0.25 -6.52
N PRO A 32 1.66 0.67 -5.71
CA PRO A 32 3.05 0.59 -5.32
C PRO A 32 3.28 -0.62 -4.41
N GLN A 33 4.45 -1.24 -4.58
CA GLN A 33 4.88 -2.40 -3.82
C GLN A 33 4.68 -2.21 -2.32
N SER A 34 3.99 -3.16 -1.69
CA SER A 34 3.69 -3.14 -0.27
C SER A 34 4.07 -4.46 0.40
N PHE A 35 4.23 -4.42 1.72
CA PHE A 35 4.64 -5.54 2.55
C PHE A 35 3.81 -5.53 3.84
N ILE A 36 3.30 -6.69 4.24
CA ILE A 36 2.49 -6.86 5.45
C ILE A 36 3.38 -7.42 6.56
N LEU A 37 3.60 -6.62 7.61
CA LEU A 37 4.37 -7.05 8.78
C LEU A 37 3.48 -7.76 9.80
N PRO A 38 4.01 -8.79 10.49
CA PRO A 38 5.39 -9.28 10.46
C PRO A 38 5.71 -10.29 9.34
N GLN A 39 4.73 -10.75 8.57
CA GLN A 39 4.84 -11.86 7.61
C GLN A 39 5.90 -11.61 6.53
N ASP A 40 5.92 -10.41 5.96
CA ASP A 40 6.77 -10.07 4.81
C ASP A 40 8.08 -9.37 5.21
N ILE A 41 8.49 -9.43 6.48
CA ILE A 41 9.64 -8.66 6.98
C ILE A 41 10.96 -9.00 6.26
N LYS A 42 11.13 -10.28 5.88
CA LYS A 42 12.31 -10.75 5.12
C LYS A 42 12.34 -10.15 3.72
N LEU A 43 11.18 -10.10 3.05
CA LEU A 43 11.05 -9.50 1.72
C LEU A 43 11.25 -7.99 1.77
N LEU A 44 10.71 -7.33 2.79
CA LEU A 44 10.93 -5.90 3.03
C LEU A 44 12.42 -5.61 3.23
N ARG A 45 13.13 -6.43 4.01
CA ARG A 45 14.58 -6.26 4.24
C ARG A 45 15.38 -6.36 2.94
N LYS A 46 15.10 -7.38 2.12
CA LYS A 46 15.72 -7.53 0.80
C LYS A 46 15.47 -6.30 -0.09
N ALA A 47 14.21 -5.89 -0.21
CA ALA A 47 13.85 -4.70 -0.99
C ALA A 47 14.49 -3.40 -0.45
N TRP A 48 14.73 -3.32 0.86
CA TRP A 48 15.40 -2.20 1.50
C TRP A 48 16.89 -2.13 1.14
N GLU A 49 17.56 -3.28 1.14
CA GLU A 49 18.97 -3.44 0.76
C GLU A 49 19.17 -3.17 -0.74
N ASP A 50 18.31 -3.72 -1.61
CA ASP A 50 18.35 -3.52 -3.06
C ASP A 50 18.19 -2.04 -3.47
N CYS A 51 17.47 -1.24 -2.67
CA CYS A 51 17.18 0.17 -2.96
C CYS A 51 18.24 1.16 -2.43
N GLY A 52 19.31 0.69 -1.78
CA GLY A 52 20.45 1.52 -1.38
C GLY A 52 20.11 2.73 -0.50
N GLY A 53 19.08 2.66 0.33
CA GLY A 53 18.72 3.69 1.32
C GLY A 53 18.14 5.01 0.79
N ARG A 54 18.11 5.25 -0.54
CA ARG A 54 17.43 6.42 -1.13
C ARG A 54 15.91 6.30 -1.17
N GLN A 55 15.40 5.07 -1.11
CA GLN A 55 13.97 4.82 -1.18
C GLN A 55 13.27 5.17 0.14
N LYS A 56 12.30 6.07 0.05
CA LYS A 56 11.39 6.38 1.16
C LYS A 56 10.26 5.36 1.21
N TRP A 57 9.82 5.02 2.42
CA TRP A 57 8.72 4.09 2.65
C TRP A 57 7.66 4.76 3.50
N ILE A 58 6.40 4.38 3.30
CA ILE A 58 5.28 4.85 4.10
C ILE A 58 4.72 3.67 4.89
N VAL A 59 4.71 3.81 6.21
CA VAL A 59 4.13 2.87 7.16
C VAL A 59 2.69 3.28 7.41
N LYS A 60 1.77 2.32 7.27
CA LYS A 60 0.34 2.53 7.44
C LYS A 60 -0.22 1.46 8.38
N PRO A 61 -1.05 1.82 9.37
CA PRO A 61 -1.77 0.82 10.15
C PRO A 61 -2.88 0.19 9.30
N PRO A 62 -3.13 -1.12 9.43
CA PRO A 62 -4.06 -1.86 8.56
C PRO A 62 -5.52 -1.42 8.72
N ALA A 63 -5.93 -0.99 9.92
CA ALA A 63 -7.30 -0.63 10.26
C ALA A 63 -7.47 0.85 10.72
N SER A 64 -6.51 1.72 10.39
CA SER A 64 -6.60 3.15 10.76
C SER A 64 -7.20 4.02 9.65
N ALA A 65 -8.01 4.99 10.07
CA ALA A 65 -8.61 6.05 9.26
C ALA A 65 -8.05 7.44 9.65
N ARG A 66 -8.37 8.48 8.86
CA ARG A 66 -7.99 9.89 9.10
C ARG A 66 -6.47 10.17 9.18
N GLY A 67 -5.64 9.31 8.61
CA GLY A 67 -4.19 9.49 8.60
C GLY A 67 -3.47 9.19 9.92
N ILE A 68 -4.19 8.75 10.95
CA ILE A 68 -3.61 8.48 12.27
C ILE A 68 -2.62 7.31 12.18
N GLY A 69 -1.39 7.52 12.62
CA GLY A 69 -0.33 6.50 12.65
C GLY A 69 0.34 6.25 11.29
N ILE A 70 0.12 7.10 10.29
CA ILE A 70 0.87 7.07 9.04
C ILE A 70 2.21 7.76 9.25
N GLN A 71 3.30 7.10 8.92
CA GLN A 71 4.65 7.65 9.05
C GLN A 71 5.46 7.37 7.79
N VAL A 72 6.20 8.36 7.31
CA VAL A 72 7.19 8.17 6.25
C VAL A 72 8.53 7.89 6.89
N ILE A 73 9.11 6.74 6.58
CA ILE A 73 10.38 6.29 7.10
C ILE A 73 11.42 6.22 5.98
N HIS A 74 12.66 6.50 6.35
CA HIS A 74 13.82 6.41 5.46
C HIS A 74 14.98 5.63 6.09
N LYS A 75 14.91 5.38 7.41
CA LYS A 75 15.86 4.53 8.14
C LYS A 75 15.13 3.30 8.69
N TRP A 76 15.80 2.16 8.69
CA TRP A 76 15.27 0.92 9.24
C TRP A 76 14.92 1.03 10.73
N SER A 77 15.69 1.82 11.48
CA SER A 77 15.47 2.06 12.92
C SER A 77 14.13 2.73 13.24
N GLN A 78 13.52 3.43 12.27
CA GLN A 78 12.23 4.09 12.44
C GLN A 78 11.04 3.14 12.30
N LEU A 79 11.28 1.88 11.91
CA LEU A 79 10.21 0.90 11.71
C LEU A 79 9.61 0.48 13.08
N PRO A 80 8.30 0.67 13.31
CA PRO A 80 7.68 0.24 14.56
C PRO A 80 7.61 -1.30 14.62
N LYS A 81 8.12 -1.89 15.69
CA LYS A 81 8.27 -3.36 15.82
C LYS A 81 7.10 -4.08 16.49
N ARG A 82 6.17 -3.35 17.13
CA ARG A 82 5.20 -3.92 18.08
C ARG A 82 3.76 -4.09 17.56
N ARG A 83 3.50 -3.83 16.27
CA ARG A 83 2.12 -3.88 15.71
C ARG A 83 2.11 -4.40 14.27
N PRO A 84 1.00 -5.03 13.82
CA PRO A 84 0.82 -5.36 12.41
C PRO A 84 0.71 -4.07 11.60
N LEU A 85 1.52 -3.94 10.56
CA LEU A 85 1.68 -2.72 9.77
C LEU A 85 1.79 -3.08 8.29
N LEU A 86 1.31 -2.18 7.44
CA LEU A 86 1.56 -2.24 6.01
C LEU A 86 2.65 -1.22 5.68
N VAL A 87 3.78 -1.69 5.17
CA VAL A 87 4.87 -0.85 4.68
C VAL A 87 4.76 -0.80 3.17
N GLN A 88 4.69 0.40 2.61
CA GLN A 88 4.50 0.60 1.18
C GLN A 88 5.58 1.54 0.63
N ARG A 89 6.00 1.32 -0.61
CA ARG A 89 6.96 2.19 -1.28
C ARG A 89 6.36 3.60 -1.44
N TYR A 90 7.07 4.62 -0.99
CA TYR A 90 6.59 6.00 -1.12
C TYR A 90 6.81 6.53 -2.53
N ILE A 91 5.75 7.08 -3.14
CA ILE A 91 5.82 7.77 -4.43
C ILE A 91 6.40 9.17 -4.16
N HIS A 92 7.70 9.31 -4.42
CA HIS A 92 8.46 10.52 -4.09
C HIS A 92 8.36 11.63 -5.14
N LYS A 93 7.94 11.32 -6.37
CA LYS A 93 7.66 12.28 -7.46
C LYS A 93 6.18 12.22 -7.86
N PRO A 94 5.25 12.69 -7.00
CA PRO A 94 3.85 12.82 -7.40
C PRO A 94 3.68 13.96 -8.41
N TYR A 95 2.60 13.92 -9.19
CA TYR A 95 2.17 15.07 -9.97
C TYR A 95 1.75 16.21 -9.03
N LEU A 96 2.10 17.45 -9.38
CA LEU A 96 1.91 18.62 -8.53
C LEU A 96 1.00 19.62 -9.26
N ILE A 97 0.06 20.21 -8.55
CA ILE A 97 -0.72 21.37 -9.02
C ILE A 97 -0.25 22.58 -8.21
N GLY A 98 0.29 23.59 -8.89
CA GLY A 98 0.85 24.78 -8.21
C GLY A 98 1.95 24.45 -7.19
N GLY A 99 2.77 23.43 -7.45
CA GLY A 99 3.82 22.97 -6.52
C GLY A 99 3.31 22.17 -5.32
N SER A 100 2.00 21.98 -5.18
CA SER A 100 1.38 21.22 -4.09
C SER A 100 1.01 19.80 -4.50
N LYS A 101 1.28 18.84 -3.61
CA LYS A 101 0.86 17.45 -3.76
C LYS A 101 -0.64 17.34 -3.44
N PHE A 102 -1.37 16.59 -4.25
CA PHE A 102 -2.78 16.29 -4.03
C PHE A 102 -3.07 14.79 -4.21
N ASP A 103 -4.26 14.38 -3.79
CA ASP A 103 -4.86 13.09 -4.11
C ASP A 103 -6.26 13.29 -4.68
N LEU A 104 -6.75 12.32 -5.45
CA LEU A 104 -8.08 12.36 -6.06
C LEU A 104 -9.04 11.47 -5.27
N ARG A 105 -10.17 12.05 -4.84
CA ARG A 105 -11.30 11.28 -4.32
C ARG A 105 -12.26 10.95 -5.45
N ILE A 106 -12.28 9.68 -5.85
CA ILE A 106 -13.23 9.16 -6.84
C ILE A 106 -14.34 8.42 -6.10
N TYR A 107 -15.60 8.75 -6.42
CA TYR A 107 -16.77 8.06 -5.89
C TYR A 107 -17.23 7.00 -6.89
N VAL A 108 -17.33 5.76 -6.43
CA VAL A 108 -17.78 4.62 -7.25
C VAL A 108 -19.00 4.02 -6.56
N TYR A 109 -20.09 3.89 -7.31
CA TYR A 109 -21.31 3.25 -6.86
C TYR A 109 -21.44 1.88 -7.53
N VAL A 110 -21.62 0.83 -6.73
CA VAL A 110 -21.84 -0.54 -7.21
C VAL A 110 -23.28 -0.90 -6.88
N THR A 111 -24.09 -1.08 -7.91
CA THR A 111 -25.53 -1.33 -7.80
C THR A 111 -25.83 -2.81 -7.56
N CYS A 112 -25.08 -3.68 -8.22
CA CYS A 112 -25.25 -5.12 -8.16
C CYS A 112 -23.90 -5.84 -8.24
N TYR A 113 -23.79 -7.00 -7.59
CA TYR A 113 -22.60 -7.87 -7.68
C TYR A 113 -22.79 -9.03 -8.67
N ASP A 114 -24.04 -9.37 -9.01
CA ASP A 114 -24.38 -10.48 -9.91
C ASP A 114 -25.63 -10.14 -10.76
N PRO A 115 -25.48 -9.71 -12.02
CA PRO A 115 -24.21 -9.36 -12.67
C PRO A 115 -23.61 -8.07 -12.08
N LEU A 116 -22.29 -7.96 -12.11
CA LEU A 116 -21.59 -6.77 -11.63
C LEU A 116 -22.02 -5.53 -12.44
N ARG A 117 -22.54 -4.52 -11.75
CA ARG A 117 -22.99 -3.24 -12.33
C ARG A 117 -22.54 -2.06 -11.50
#